data_AF-A0A7S2B9P7-F1
#
_entry.id   AF-A0A7S2B9P7-F1
#
_cell.length_a   1.000
_cell.length_b   1.000
_cell.length_c   1.000
_cell.angle_alpha   90.00
_cell.angle_beta   90.00
_cell.angle_gamma   90.00
#
_symmetry.space_group_name_H-M   'P 1'
#
loop_
_entity.id
_entity.type
_entity.pdbx_description
1 polymer ?
#
loop_
_entity_poly.entity_id
_entity_poly.type
_entity_poly.pdbx_seq_one_letter_code
_entity_poly.pdbx_strand_id
1 'polypeptide(L)'
;KGLEYLIVLSCKDPNHAEITCPIVAIQDIYSVVEDGEGCFPQEVLSAVPGEEREHLLMVVYQGGNNAVYRFCMLEESRPSLDMFLECLRILCIYAQQASATKTNPTI
;
A
#
# COMPACT_ATOMS: atom_id res chain seq x y z
N LYS A 1 21.15 -4.75 -3.75
CA LYS A 1 19.78 -4.97 -4.29
C LYS A 1 18.82 -4.71 -3.14
N GLY A 2 17.92 -3.74 -3.29
CA GLY A 2 16.97 -3.35 -2.26
C GLY A 2 15.55 -3.56 -2.74
N LEU A 3 14.62 -3.61 -1.81
CA LEU A 3 13.21 -3.58 -2.08
C LEU A 3 12.78 -2.10 -2.09
N GLU A 4 12.43 -1.58 -3.25
CA GLU A 4 12.33 -0.11 -3.43
C GLU A 4 10.89 0.36 -3.70
N TYR A 5 10.16 -0.34 -4.57
CA TYR A 5 8.83 0.11 -5.03
C TYR A 5 7.81 -1.03 -5.05
N LEU A 6 6.58 -0.69 -4.66
CA LEU A 6 5.36 -1.40 -5.03
C LEU A 6 4.80 -0.73 -6.28
N ILE A 7 4.65 -1.50 -7.36
CA ILE A 7 4.17 -1.00 -8.65
C ILE A 7 2.88 -1.73 -9.02
N VAL A 8 1.83 -0.96 -9.29
CA VAL A 8 0.56 -1.49 -9.84
C VAL A 8 0.54 -1.15 -11.32
N LEU A 9 0.45 -2.19 -12.15
CA LEU A 9 0.44 -2.07 -13.60
C LEU A 9 -0.98 -2.16 -14.13
N SER A 10 -1.27 -1.42 -15.21
CA SER A 10 -2.55 -1.53 -15.87
C SER A 10 -2.68 -2.86 -16.61
N CYS A 11 -3.83 -3.54 -16.46
CA CYS A 11 -4.11 -4.74 -17.24
C CYS A 11 -4.26 -4.45 -18.75
N LYS A 12 -4.46 -3.18 -19.14
CA LYS A 12 -4.62 -2.76 -20.55
C LYS A 12 -3.29 -2.46 -21.22
N ASP A 13 -2.31 -1.97 -20.46
CA ASP A 13 -0.95 -1.69 -20.93
C ASP A 13 0.05 -2.00 -19.82
N PRO A 14 0.80 -3.12 -19.90
CA PRO A 14 1.76 -3.50 -18.87
C PRO A 14 2.97 -2.55 -18.80
N ASN A 15 3.19 -1.69 -19.80
CA ASN A 15 4.22 -0.65 -19.75
C ASN A 15 3.74 0.62 -19.02
N HIS A 16 2.46 0.71 -18.67
CA HIS A 16 1.88 1.81 -17.94
C HIS A 16 1.66 1.44 -16.47
N ALA A 17 2.48 2.02 -15.59
CA ALA A 17 2.27 1.93 -14.16
C ALA A 17 1.17 2.91 -13.74
N GLU A 18 0.07 2.37 -13.21
CA GLU A 18 -1.01 3.18 -12.63
C GLU A 18 -0.55 3.77 -11.30
N ILE A 19 0.24 3.01 -10.53
CA ILE A 19 0.79 3.44 -9.24
C ILE A 19 2.26 3.04 -9.16
N THR A 20 3.11 3.99 -8.77
CA THR A 20 4.49 3.74 -8.34
C THR A 20 4.64 4.25 -6.92
N CYS A 21 4.67 3.33 -5.96
CA CYS A 21 4.70 3.62 -4.53
C CYS A 21 6.06 3.20 -3.95
N PRO A 22 6.89 4.13 -3.45
CA PRO A 22 8.10 3.77 -2.72
C PRO A 22 7.74 3.07 -1.42
N ILE A 23 8.26 1.86 -1.20
CA ILE A 23 7.88 1.04 -0.02
C ILE A 23 8.29 1.72 1.28
N VAL A 24 9.47 2.37 1.29
CA VAL A 24 9.95 3.15 2.43
C VAL A 24 9.07 4.35 2.79
N ALA A 25 8.25 4.81 1.83
CA ALA A 25 7.39 5.97 2.01
C ALA A 25 5.97 5.61 2.44
N ILE A 26 5.64 4.31 2.54
CA ILE A 26 4.36 3.85 3.09
C ILE A 26 4.31 4.25 4.57
N GLN A 27 3.25 4.98 4.93
CA GLN A 27 3.00 5.45 6.29
C GLN A 27 2.04 4.49 7.01
N ASP A 28 0.91 4.22 6.37
CA ASP A 28 -0.18 3.44 6.95
C ASP A 28 -0.80 2.52 5.91
N ILE A 29 -1.31 1.39 6.38
CA ILE A 29 -2.05 0.42 5.59
C ILE A 29 -3.33 0.12 6.37
N TYR A 30 -4.47 0.38 5.76
CA TYR A 30 -5.79 0.19 6.37
C TYR A 30 -6.50 -1.00 5.74
N SER A 31 -7.29 -1.71 6.53
CA SER A 31 -8.25 -2.71 6.07
C SER A 31 -9.63 -2.42 6.66
N VAL A 32 -10.70 -2.73 5.93
CA VAL A 32 -12.06 -2.51 6.45
C VAL A 32 -12.32 -3.32 7.73
N VAL A 33 -11.70 -4.49 7.86
CA VAL A 33 -11.97 -5.38 9.01
C VAL A 33 -11.20 -4.99 10.28
N GLU A 34 -9.98 -4.47 10.15
CA GLU A 34 -9.21 -4.01 11.32
C GLU A 34 -9.56 -2.57 11.71
N ASP A 35 -9.77 -1.69 10.72
CA ASP A 35 -9.89 -0.23 10.94
C ASP A 35 -11.33 0.30 10.76
N GLY A 36 -12.19 -0.47 10.12
CA GLY A 36 -13.56 -0.08 9.80
C GLY A 36 -13.70 0.72 8.50
N GLU A 37 -14.92 0.79 7.99
CA GLU A 37 -15.24 1.53 6.75
C GLU A 37 -14.95 3.04 6.87
N GLY A 38 -14.98 3.60 8.09
CA GLY A 38 -14.79 5.04 8.32
C GLY A 38 -13.44 5.62 7.87
N CYS A 39 -12.44 4.77 7.67
CA CYS A 39 -11.12 5.16 7.18
C CYS A 39 -11.07 5.37 5.65
N PHE A 40 -12.08 4.89 4.92
CA PHE A 40 -12.07 4.85 3.46
C PHE A 40 -12.85 6.02 2.84
N PRO A 41 -12.44 6.53 1.67
CA PRO A 41 -13.24 7.50 0.92
C PRO A 41 -14.62 6.93 0.58
N GLN A 42 -15.68 7.75 0.74
CA GLN A 42 -17.05 7.30 0.44
C GLN A 42 -17.22 6.88 -1.02
N GLU A 43 -16.49 7.49 -1.94
CA GLU A 43 -16.55 7.15 -3.36
C GLU A 43 -16.06 5.71 -3.60
N VAL A 44 -15.05 5.26 -2.84
CA VAL A 44 -14.54 3.88 -2.91
C VAL A 44 -15.56 2.91 -2.32
N LEU A 45 -16.09 3.21 -1.12
CA LEU A 45 -17.10 2.36 -0.47
C LEU A 45 -18.39 2.24 -1.28
N SER A 46 -18.74 3.28 -2.04
CA SER A 46 -19.91 3.28 -2.92
C SER A 46 -19.67 2.49 -4.21
N ALA A 47 -18.42 2.36 -4.65
CA ALA A 47 -18.05 1.59 -5.83
C ALA A 47 -17.85 0.09 -5.55
N VAL A 48 -17.68 -0.30 -4.29
CA VAL A 48 -17.44 -1.69 -3.87
C VAL A 48 -18.72 -2.30 -3.28
N PRO A 49 -19.19 -3.46 -3.78
CA PRO A 49 -20.33 -4.18 -3.20
C PRO A 49 -20.10 -4.47 -1.71
N GLY A 50 -21.15 -4.36 -0.89
CA GLY A 50 -21.04 -4.52 0.57
C GLY A 50 -20.37 -5.82 1.02
N GLU A 51 -20.63 -6.91 0.31
CA GLU A 51 -20.03 -8.23 0.56
C GLU A 51 -18.54 -8.32 0.23
N GLU A 52 -18.04 -7.48 -0.66
CA GLU A 52 -16.62 -7.45 -1.04
C GLU A 52 -15.81 -6.44 -0.21
N ARG A 53 -16.47 -5.56 0.55
CA ARG A 53 -15.78 -4.53 1.34
C ARG A 53 -14.81 -5.10 2.37
N GLU A 54 -15.07 -6.30 2.87
CA GLU A 54 -14.14 -6.97 3.80
C GLU A 54 -12.79 -7.34 3.17
N HIS A 55 -12.70 -7.33 1.83
CA HIS A 55 -11.47 -7.55 1.06
C HIS A 55 -10.77 -6.25 0.66
N LEU A 56 -11.33 -5.09 1.04
CA LEU A 56 -10.79 -3.78 0.68
C LEU A 56 -9.65 -3.38 1.62
N LEU A 57 -8.53 -2.99 1.02
CA LEU A 57 -7.42 -2.35 1.71
C LEU A 57 -7.07 -0.99 1.09
N MET A 58 -6.43 -0.14 1.87
CA MET A 58 -5.92 1.16 1.42
C MET A 58 -4.48 1.34 1.89
N VAL A 59 -3.61 1.72 0.96
CA VAL A 59 -2.21 2.06 1.26
C VAL A 59 -2.06 3.57 1.19
N VAL A 60 -1.47 4.16 2.23
CA VAL A 60 -1.17 5.59 2.33
C VAL A 60 0.34 5.78 2.35
N TYR A 61 0.86 6.67 1.50
CA TYR A 61 2.29 6.90 1.38
C TYR A 61 2.64 8.36 1.08
N GLN A 62 3.85 8.77 1.43
CA GLN A 62 4.37 10.10 1.16
C GLN A 62 5.04 10.17 -0.22
N GLY A 63 4.58 11.06 -1.09
CA GLY A 63 5.28 11.36 -2.32
C GLY A 63 6.49 12.27 -2.11
N GLY A 64 7.37 12.32 -3.10
CA GLY A 64 8.59 13.13 -3.05
C GLY A 64 8.36 14.65 -2.96
N ASN A 65 7.13 15.12 -3.20
CA ASN A 65 6.67 16.51 -3.06
C ASN A 65 6.04 16.81 -1.69
N ASN A 66 6.22 15.94 -0.68
CA ASN A 66 5.53 15.96 0.61
C ASN A 66 4.00 15.82 0.55
N ALA A 67 3.41 15.57 -0.61
CA ALA A 67 1.99 15.25 -0.69
C ALA A 67 1.75 13.82 -0.20
N VAL A 68 0.62 13.63 0.47
CA VAL A 68 0.15 12.30 0.89
C VAL A 68 -0.69 11.73 -0.24
N TYR A 69 -0.30 10.54 -0.69
CA TYR A 69 -1.01 9.77 -1.70
C TYR A 69 -1.66 8.56 -1.06
N ARG A 70 -2.77 8.11 -1.64
CA ARG A 70 -3.44 6.89 -1.23
C ARG A 70 -4.03 6.19 -2.44
N PHE A 71 -4.04 4.88 -2.39
CA PHE A 71 -4.77 4.04 -3.33
C PHE A 71 -5.45 2.90 -2.59
N CYS A 72 -6.54 2.41 -3.15
CA CYS A 72 -7.28 1.28 -2.62
C CYS A 72 -7.08 0.08 -3.54
N MET A 73 -7.05 -1.11 -2.95
CA MET A 73 -7.01 -2.37 -3.66
C MET A 73 -8.07 -3.30 -3.09
N LEU A 74 -8.66 -4.10 -3.97
CA LEU A 74 -9.62 -5.13 -3.61
C LEU A 74 -8.97 -6.49 -3.85
N GLU A 75 -8.86 -7.30 -2.80
CA GLU A 75 -8.32 -8.64 -2.90
C GLU A 75 -9.42 -9.67 -3.24
N GLU A 76 -9.02 -10.78 -3.85
CA GLU A 76 -9.98 -11.79 -4.33
C GLU A 76 -10.64 -12.56 -3.17
N SER A 77 -9.96 -12.65 -2.04
CA SER A 77 -10.41 -13.42 -0.90
C SER A 77 -9.80 -12.89 0.40
N ARG A 78 -10.45 -13.22 1.51
CA ARG A 78 -9.92 -12.88 2.83
C ARG A 78 -8.51 -13.45 3.10
N PRO A 79 -8.21 -14.74 2.84
CA PRO A 79 -6.85 -15.24 2.97
C PRO A 79 -5.82 -14.50 2.11
N SER A 80 -6.19 -14.08 0.89
CA SER A 80 -5.31 -13.29 0.03
C SER A 80 -5.02 -11.92 0.62
N LEU A 81 -6.04 -11.24 1.16
CA LEU A 81 -5.90 -9.98 1.87
C LEU A 81 -4.94 -10.10 3.07
N ASP A 82 -5.16 -11.08 3.93
CA ASP A 82 -4.35 -11.28 5.13
C ASP A 82 -2.88 -11.52 4.76
N MET A 83 -2.64 -12.37 3.73
CA MET A 83 -1.29 -12.63 3.21
C MET A 83 -0.65 -11.37 2.60
N PHE A 84 -1.41 -10.58 1.82
CA PHE A 84 -0.91 -9.34 1.23
C PHE A 84 -0.49 -8.34 2.31
N LEU A 85 -1.33 -8.14 3.33
CA LEU A 85 -1.05 -7.23 4.45
C LEU A 85 0.17 -7.68 5.24
N GLU A 86 0.29 -8.98 5.54
CA GLU A 86 1.46 -9.53 6.23
C GLU A 86 2.74 -9.33 5.43
N CYS A 87 2.72 -9.67 4.14
CA CYS A 87 3.86 -9.43 3.25
C CYS A 87 4.22 -7.95 3.23
N LEU A 88 3.26 -7.04 3.01
CA LEU A 88 3.54 -5.62 2.89
C LEU A 88 4.11 -5.04 4.20
N ARG A 89 3.62 -5.48 5.36
CA ARG A 89 4.18 -5.13 6.68
C ARG A 89 5.65 -5.54 6.80
N ILE A 90 5.97 -6.79 6.44
CA ILE A 90 7.35 -7.30 6.44
C ILE A 90 8.24 -6.46 5.52
N LEU A 91 7.78 -6.20 4.29
CA LEU A 91 8.52 -5.42 3.30
C LEU A 91 8.79 -3.98 3.78
N CYS A 92 7.82 -3.34 4.44
CA CYS A 92 7.99 -2.01 5.03
C CYS A 92 9.09 -2.01 6.12
N ILE A 93 9.08 -3.00 7.01
CA ILE A 93 10.11 -3.14 8.06
C ILE A 93 11.52 -3.24 7.44
N TYR A 94 11.69 -4.10 6.43
CA TYR A 94 12.98 -4.25 5.76
C TYR A 94 13.41 -2.97 5.01
N ALA A 95 12.49 -2.28 4.34
CA ALA A 95 12.79 -1.04 3.63
C ALA A 95 13.22 0.10 4.58
N GLN A 96 12.59 0.19 5.76
CA GLN A 96 12.94 1.17 6.80
C GLN A 96 14.31 0.87 7.43
N GLN A 97 14.63 -0.40 7.69
CA GLN A 97 15.96 -0.80 8.19
C GLN A 97 17.08 -0.51 7.17
N ALA A 98 16.81 -0.78 5.89
CA ALA A 98 17.77 -0.54 4.82
C ALA A 98 18.03 0.96 4.59
N SER A 99 17.05 1.83 4.87
CA SER A 99 17.21 3.30 4.77
C SER A 99 17.90 3.89 6.00
N ALA A 100 17.68 3.35 7.20
CA ALA A 100 18.42 3.73 8.41
C ALA A 100 19.92 3.43 8.32
N THR A 101 20.31 2.37 7.60
CA THR A 101 21.73 2.02 7.43
C THR A 101 22.48 2.98 6.48
N LYS A 102 21.77 3.67 5.58
CA LYS A 102 22.37 4.59 4.60
C LYS A 102 22.65 6.00 5.14
N THR A 103 22.19 6.33 6.35
CA THR A 103 22.27 7.69 6.93
C THR A 103 23.44 7.94 7.87
N ASN A 104 24.40 7.01 7.99
CA ASN A 104 25.67 7.28 8.69
C ASN A 104 26.83 7.54 7.71
N PRO A 105 27.08 8.79 7.29
CA PRO A 105 28.41 9.24 6.97
C PRO A 105 29.02 9.96 8.19
N THR A 106 30.25 9.53 8.52
CA THR A 106 31.31 10.27 9.24
C THR A 106 31.37 10.13 10.76
N ILE A 107 32.43 9.45 11.22
CA ILE A 107 33.46 10.10 12.03
C ILE A 107 34.78 9.95 11.25
#